data_AF-A0AAW6ZN94-F1
#
_entry.id   AF-A0AAW6ZN94-F1
#
_cell.length_a   1.000
_cell.length_b   1.000
_cell.length_c   1.000
_cell.angle_alpha   90.00
_cell.angle_beta   90.00
_cell.angle_gamma   90.00
#
_symmetry.space_group_name_H-M   'P 1'
#
loop_
_entity.id
_entity.type
_entity.pdbx_description
1 polymer ?
#
loop_
_entity_poly.entity_id
_entity_poly.type
_entity_poly.pdbx_seq_one_letter_code
_entity_poly.pdbx_strand_id
1 'polypeptide(L)'
;MFFETAMTVAGNIPNITPEQPPGTDGLTTALNWLSWIVIILGVAGFLVSAGTLAFAALTGREFNSGKGLFLSIIVCILAVSAGVILQTFI
;
A
#
# COMPACT_ATOMS: atom_id res chain seq x y z
N MET A 1 -30.09 7.52 23.99
CA MET A 1 -29.60 8.82 24.51
C MET A 1 -28.07 8.83 24.68
N PHE A 2 -27.45 7.95 25.46
CA PHE A 2 -25.98 7.95 25.65
C PHE A 2 -25.15 7.59 24.41
N PHE A 3 -25.67 6.77 23.50
CA PHE A 3 -24.98 6.40 22.25
C PHE A 3 -24.93 7.57 21.24
N GLU A 4 -25.93 8.44 21.27
CA GLU A 4 -26.07 9.57 20.35
C GLU A 4 -25.05 10.67 20.65
N THR A 5 -24.83 10.94 21.95
CA THR A 5 -23.80 11.86 22.44
C THR A 5 -22.38 11.39 22.09
N ALA A 6 -22.12 10.08 22.10
CA ALA A 6 -20.82 9.52 21.72
C ALA A 6 -20.50 9.74 20.24
N MET A 7 -21.51 9.66 19.36
CA MET A 7 -21.34 9.97 17.93
C MET A 7 -21.14 11.46 17.68
N THR A 8 -21.79 12.33 18.45
CA THR A 8 -21.60 13.79 18.34
C THR A 8 -20.18 14.19 18.73
N VAL A 9 -19.62 13.64 19.82
CA VAL A 9 -18.23 13.93 20.24
C VAL A 9 -17.20 13.46 19.23
N ALA A 10 -17.41 12.31 18.58
CA ALA A 10 -16.54 11.84 17.49
C ALA A 10 -16.62 12.73 16.22
N GLY A 11 -17.75 13.40 15.99
CA GLY A 11 -17.94 14.36 14.88
C GLY A 11 -17.43 15.78 15.17
N ASN A 12 -17.04 16.08 16.41
CA ASN A 12 -16.54 17.40 16.84
C ASN A 12 -15.02 17.50 16.90
N ILE A 13 -14.27 16.48 16.44
CA ILE A 13 -12.82 16.58 16.27
C ILE A 13 -12.60 17.57 15.12
N PRO A 14 -11.94 18.72 15.34
CA PRO A 14 -11.60 19.64 14.27
C PRO A 14 -10.82 18.85 13.21
N ASN A 15 -11.32 18.84 11.98
CA ASN A 15 -10.56 18.37 10.83
C ASN A 15 -9.35 19.31 10.69
N ILE A 16 -8.26 18.98 11.37
CA ILE A 16 -6.93 19.46 11.04
C ILE A 16 -6.65 18.97 9.63
N THR A 17 -7.06 19.76 8.64
CA THR A 17 -6.58 19.63 7.28
C THR A 17 -5.05 19.67 7.37
N PRO A 18 -4.35 18.57 7.02
CA PRO A 18 -2.90 18.59 6.92
C PRO A 18 -2.56 19.50 5.74
N GLU A 19 -2.47 20.80 6.00
CA GLU A 19 -2.06 21.75 4.98
C GLU A 19 -0.54 21.71 4.92
N GLN A 20 -0.02 21.32 3.76
CA GLN A 20 1.39 21.09 3.52
C GLN A 20 2.20 22.36 3.89
N PRO A 21 3.18 22.30 4.81
CA PRO A 21 3.96 23.46 5.19
C PRO A 21 4.71 24.02 3.96
N PRO A 22 4.56 25.32 3.65
CA PRO A 22 5.14 25.91 2.44
C PRO A 22 6.65 25.69 2.37
N GLY A 23 7.14 25.19 1.23
CA GLY A 23 8.55 24.85 0.97
C GLY A 23 8.87 23.36 0.83
N THR A 24 7.88 22.47 0.95
CA THR A 24 8.05 21.00 0.83
C THR A 24 7.67 20.42 -0.54
N ASP A 25 7.31 21.24 -1.53
CA ASP A 25 6.87 20.80 -2.86
C ASP A 25 7.85 19.84 -3.55
N GLY A 26 9.16 20.04 -3.37
CA GLY A 26 10.19 19.14 -3.88
C GLY A 26 10.21 17.79 -3.17
N LEU A 27 9.97 17.77 -1.86
CA LEU A 27 9.90 16.55 -1.05
C LEU A 27 8.63 15.76 -1.39
N THR A 28 7.48 16.42 -1.50
CA THR A 28 6.22 15.80 -1.94
C THR A 28 6.34 15.21 -3.34
N THR A 29 6.99 15.92 -4.27
CA THR A 29 7.27 15.41 -5.61
C THR A 29 8.14 14.15 -5.57
N ALA A 30 9.22 14.16 -4.77
CA ALA A 30 10.09 12.99 -4.61
C ALA A 30 9.36 11.78 -3.98
N LEU A 31 8.50 12.01 -2.98
CA LEU A 31 7.68 10.97 -2.34
C LEU A 31 6.66 10.38 -3.32
N ASN A 32 6.08 11.20 -4.21
CA ASN A 32 5.21 10.72 -5.28
C ASN A 32 5.97 9.78 -6.22
N TRP A 33 7.14 10.18 -6.72
CA TRP A 33 8.01 9.31 -7.53
C TRP A 33 8.38 8.01 -6.82
N LEU A 34 8.68 8.07 -5.52
CA LEU A 34 8.95 6.89 -4.71
C LEU A 34 7.74 5.95 -4.65
N SER A 35 6.53 6.48 -4.46
CA SER A 35 5.29 5.71 -4.47
C SER A 35 5.11 4.95 -5.78
N TRP A 36 5.32 5.61 -6.92
CA TRP A 36 5.28 4.97 -8.24
C TRP A 36 6.31 3.84 -8.38
N ILE A 37 7.54 4.07 -7.94
CA ILE A 37 8.60 3.05 -7.97
C ILE A 37 8.19 1.81 -7.16
N VAL A 38 7.68 2.02 -5.94
CA VAL A 38 7.24 0.94 -5.05
C VAL A 38 6.07 0.17 -5.66
N ILE A 39 5.10 0.85 -6.26
CA ILE A 39 3.96 0.22 -6.95
C ILE A 39 4.46 -0.65 -8.11
N ILE A 40 5.33 -0.11 -8.97
CA ILE A 40 5.89 -0.85 -10.12
C ILE A 40 6.67 -2.07 -9.65
N LEU A 41 7.52 -1.93 -8.62
CA LEU A 41 8.29 -3.04 -8.05
C LEU A 41 7.40 -4.13 -7.45
N GLY A 42 6.38 -3.73 -6.68
CA GLY A 42 5.43 -4.66 -6.08
C GLY A 42 4.66 -5.45 -7.13
N VAL A 43 4.14 -4.76 -8.15
CA VAL A 43 3.41 -5.40 -9.27
C VAL A 43 4.33 -6.33 -10.06
N ALA A 44 5.54 -5.91 -10.38
CA ALA A 44 6.50 -6.74 -11.11
C ALA A 44 6.84 -8.03 -10.33
N GLY A 45 7.15 -7.93 -9.03
CA GLY A 45 7.44 -9.08 -8.18
C GLY A 45 6.25 -10.04 -8.05
N PHE A 46 5.05 -9.49 -7.93
CA PHE A 46 3.81 -10.27 -7.91
C PHE A 46 3.58 -11.01 -9.23
N LEU A 47 3.71 -10.34 -10.38
CA LEU A 47 3.51 -10.94 -11.69
C LEU A 47 4.52 -12.04 -12.01
N VAL A 48 5.80 -11.86 -11.65
CA VAL A 48 6.82 -12.92 -11.81
C VAL A 48 6.47 -14.16 -10.98
N SER A 49 6.04 -13.95 -9.74
CA SER A 49 5.67 -15.04 -8.82
C SER A 49 4.37 -15.73 -9.24
N ALA A 50 3.37 -14.97 -9.69
CA ALA A 50 2.12 -15.50 -10.22
C ALA A 50 2.34 -16.27 -11.53
N GLY A 51 3.17 -15.73 -12.43
CA GLY A 51 3.53 -16.37 -13.69
C GLY A 51 4.22 -17.71 -13.47
N THR A 52 5.24 -17.75 -12.62
CA THR A 52 5.94 -19.00 -12.27
C THR A 52 5.01 -20.06 -11.66
N LEU A 53 4.04 -19.64 -10.85
CA LEU A 53 3.02 -20.53 -10.30
C LEU A 53 2.05 -21.04 -11.39
N ALA A 54 1.61 -20.17 -12.30
CA ALA A 54 0.77 -20.55 -13.43
C ALA A 54 1.48 -21.56 -14.35
N PHE A 55 2.76 -21.35 -14.68
CA PHE A 55 3.56 -22.30 -15.44
C PHE A 55 3.75 -23.64 -14.70
N ALA A 56 3.97 -23.61 -13.39
CA ALA A 56 4.09 -24.82 -12.58
C ALA A 56 2.77 -25.62 -12.56
N ALA A 57 1.63 -24.95 -12.43
CA ALA A 57 0.30 -25.56 -12.45
C ALA A 57 0.00 -26.24 -13.79
N LEU A 58 0.38 -25.62 -14.91
CA LEU A 58 0.19 -26.18 -16.26
C LEU A 58 1.10 -27.39 -16.53
N THR A 59 2.27 -27.46 -15.90
CA THR A 59 3.26 -28.54 -16.11
C THR A 59 3.03 -29.73 -15.15
N GLY A 60 2.03 -29.67 -14.27
CA GLY A 60 1.80 -30.70 -13.25
C GLY A 60 2.90 -30.77 -12.19
N ARG A 61 3.70 -29.70 -12.04
CA ARG A 61 4.81 -29.63 -11.09
C ARG A 61 4.29 -29.16 -9.73
N GLU A 62 4.77 -29.79 -8.66
CA GLU A 62 4.31 -29.57 -7.29
C GLU A 62 4.41 -28.10 -6.84
N PHE A 63 3.56 -27.72 -5.88
CA PHE A 63 3.33 -26.36 -5.35
C PHE A 63 4.55 -25.69 -4.67
N ASN A 64 5.77 -26.20 -4.88
CA ASN A 64 7.01 -25.62 -4.36
C ASN A 64 7.21 -24.15 -4.78
N SER A 65 6.58 -23.69 -5.86
CA SER A 65 6.58 -22.27 -6.29
C SER A 65 5.67 -21.34 -5.48
N GLY A 66 4.80 -21.85 -4.60
CA GLY A 66 3.90 -21.01 -3.79
C GLY A 66 4.60 -20.04 -2.85
N LYS A 67 5.85 -20.34 -2.45
CA LYS A 67 6.65 -19.51 -1.55
C LYS A 67 6.96 -18.13 -2.15
N GLY A 68 7.23 -18.07 -3.45
CA GLY A 68 7.48 -16.79 -4.15
C GLY A 68 6.24 -15.91 -4.17
N LEU A 69 5.07 -16.49 -4.47
CA LEU A 69 3.82 -15.76 -4.48
C LEU A 69 3.45 -15.25 -3.08
N PHE A 70 3.61 -16.07 -2.04
CA PHE A 70 3.36 -15.67 -0.67
C PHE A 70 4.21 -14.46 -0.24
N LEU A 71 5.51 -14.47 -0.54
CA LEU A 71 6.37 -13.32 -0.27
C LEU A 71 5.96 -12.08 -1.07
N SER A 72 5.57 -12.24 -2.34
CA SER A 72 5.13 -11.11 -3.16
C SER A 72 3.87 -10.44 -2.62
N ILE A 73 2.94 -11.21 -2.06
CA ILE A 73 1.71 -10.69 -1.42
C ILE A 73 2.06 -9.87 -0.17
N ILE A 74 2.99 -10.36 0.66
CA ILE A 74 3.46 -9.62 1.85
C ILE A 74 4.06 -8.27 1.42
N VAL A 75 4.89 -8.26 0.37
CA VAL A 75 5.49 -7.01 -0.14
C VAL A 75 4.41 -6.05 -0.65
N CYS A 76 3.39 -6.53 -1.35
CA CYS A 76 2.27 -5.70 -1.78
C CYS A 76 1.50 -5.08 -0.60
N ILE A 77 1.28 -5.83 0.49
CA ILE A 77 0.62 -5.31 1.70
C ILE A 77 1.48 -4.22 2.37
N LEU A 78 2.79 -4.43 2.44
CA LEU A 78 3.73 -3.43 2.98
C LEU A 78 3.77 -2.17 2.11
N ALA A 79 3.70 -2.31 0.78
CA ALA A 79 3.62 -1.20 -0.15
C ALA A 79 2.34 -0.36 0.04
N VAL A 80 1.18 -1.00 0.21
CA VAL A 80 -0.07 -0.28 0.51
C VAL A 80 0.03 0.47 1.84
N SER A 81 0.59 -0.18 2.85
CA SER A 81 0.78 0.41 4.18
C SER A 81 1.68 1.66 4.11
N ALA A 82 2.78 1.58 3.36
CA ALA A 82 3.65 2.72 3.10
C ALA A 82 2.93 3.84 2.34
N GLY A 83 2.09 3.51 1.35
CA GLY A 83 1.28 4.49 0.62
C GLY A 83 0.32 5.29 1.49
N VAL A 84 -0.32 4.65 2.48
CA VAL A 84 -1.22 5.32 3.45
C VAL A 84 -0.44 6.28 4.35
N ILE A 85 0.78 5.92 4.75
CA ILE A 85 1.66 6.80 5.54
C ILE A 85 2.06 8.02 4.71
N LEU A 86 2.43 7.82 3.44
CA LEU A 86 2.78 8.91 2.53
C LEU A 86 1.60 9.88 2.31
N GLN A 87 0.36 9.37 2.23
CA GLN A 87 -0.86 10.19 2.17
C GLN A 87 -1.12 11.03 3.42
N THR A 88 -0.48 10.75 4.55
CA THR A 88 -0.60 11.57 5.76
C THR A 88 0.25 12.85 5.67
N PHE A 89 1.22 12.89 4.76
CA PHE A 89 2.16 14.00 4.60
C PHE A 89 1.92 14.85 3.35
N ILE A 90 0.94 14.50 2.53
CA ILE A 90 0.50 15.23 1.33
C ILE A 90 -0.93 15.74 1.51
#